data_AF-A0A451GEK2-F1
#
_entry.id   AF-A0A451GEK2-F1
#
_cell.length_a   1.000
_cell.length_b   1.000
_cell.length_c   1.000
_cell.angle_alpha   90.00
_cell.angle_beta   90.00
_cell.angle_gamma   90.00
#
_symmetry.space_group_name_H-M   'P 1'
#
loop_
_entity.id
_entity.type
_entity.pdbx_description
1 polymer ?
#
loop_
_entity_poly.entity_id
_entity_poly.type
_entity_poly.pdbx_seq_one_letter_code
_entity_poly.pdbx_strand_id
1 'polypeptide(L)' 'MTMKKLIFPALMSCYMALLMTCLITWINTGFDSGFWGRWFTAFYIAWPIAGLLVLLDGQRIRALSERLAQKL' A
#
# COMPACT_ATOMS: atom_id res chain seq x y z
N MET A 1 -7.06 -19.72 15.64
CA MET A 1 -6.52 -19.57 14.27
C MET A 1 -6.95 -18.22 13.64
N THR A 2 -7.12 -17.14 14.46
CA THR A 2 -8.11 -16.11 14.09
C THR A 2 -7.58 -14.66 14.09
N MET A 3 -6.60 -14.28 14.92
CA MET A 3 -6.12 -12.89 14.94
C MET A 3 -4.95 -12.59 13.98
N LYS A 4 -4.02 -13.54 13.79
CA LYS A 4 -2.84 -13.33 12.92
C LYS A 4 -3.21 -13.08 11.45
N LYS A 5 -4.33 -13.62 10.97
CA LYS A 5 -4.80 -13.47 9.57
C LYS A 5 -5.28 -12.06 9.21
N LEU A 6 -5.68 -11.25 10.20
CA LEU A 6 -6.12 -9.87 9.98
C LEU A 6 -5.02 -8.86 10.34
N ILE A 7 -4.27 -9.14 11.42
CA ILE A 7 -3.18 -8.28 11.85
C ILE A 7 -2.08 -8.26 10.79
N PHE A 8 -1.72 -9.41 10.20
CA PHE A 8 -0.62 -9.47 9.24
C PHE A 8 -0.89 -8.65 7.95
N PRO A 9 -2.04 -8.77 7.25
CA PRO A 9 -2.35 -7.91 6.11
C PRO A 9 -2.52 -6.43 6.47
N ALA A 10 -3.09 -6.11 7.63
CA ALA A 10 -3.24 -4.73 8.09
C ALA A 10 -1.87 -4.09 8.37
N LEU A 11 -0.98 -4.81 9.06
CA LEU A 11 0.38 -4.34 9.34
C LEU A 11 1.22 -4.24 8.06
N MET A 12 1.08 -5.22 7.16
CA MET A 12 1.81 -5.28 5.89
C MET A 12 1.38 -4.16 4.94
N SER A 13 0.08 -3.90 4.83
CA SER A 13 -0.44 -2.78 4.02
C SER A 13 -0.04 -1.43 4.60
N CYS A 14 -0.09 -1.28 5.93
CA CYS A 14 0.41 -0.08 6.60
C CYS A 14 1.90 0.13 6.33
N TYR A 15 2.74 -0.89 6.54
CA TYR A 15 4.18 -0.84 6.29
C TYR A 15 4.54 -0.45 4.86
N MET A 16 3.91 -1.10 3.87
CA MET A 16 4.12 -0.79 2.47
C MET A 16 3.64 0.62 2.11
N ALA A 17 2.48 1.05 2.60
CA ALA A 17 1.99 2.40 2.37
C ALA A 17 2.92 3.46 2.99
N LEU A 18 3.41 3.22 4.20
CA LEU A 18 4.31 4.13 4.94
C LEU A 18 5.65 4.30 4.22
N LEU A 19 6.24 3.20 3.75
CA LEU A 19 7.49 3.22 2.99
C LEU A 19 7.32 3.82 1.60
N MET A 20 6.32 3.41 0.84
CA MET A 20 6.14 3.89 -0.53
C MET A 20 5.81 5.38 -0.54
N THR A 21 4.97 5.86 0.37
CA THR A 21 4.68 7.30 0.47
C THR A 21 5.89 8.10 0.93
N CYS A 22 6.72 7.57 1.84
CA CYS A 22 7.97 8.21 2.26
C CYS A 22 8.96 8.32 1.10
N LEU A 23 9.17 7.20 0.39
CA LEU A 23 10.08 7.13 -0.75
C LEU A 23 9.62 8.04 -1.91
N ILE A 24 8.34 7.99 -2.27
CA ILE A 24 7.78 8.83 -3.35
C ILE A 24 7.85 10.31 -2.99
N THR A 25 7.53 10.66 -1.74
CA THR A 25 7.65 12.05 -1.25
C THR A 25 9.10 12.51 -1.31
N TRP A 26 10.05 11.65 -0.93
CA TRP A 26 11.47 11.99 -0.93
C TRP A 26 11.99 12.18 -2.35
N ILE A 27 11.65 11.27 -3.27
CA ILE A 27 12.04 11.36 -4.68
C ILE A 27 11.46 12.61 -5.33
N ASN A 28 10.19 12.94 -5.07
CA ASN A 28 9.53 14.08 -5.75
C ASN A 28 9.91 15.43 -5.17
N THR A 29 10.20 15.50 -3.86
CA THR A 29 10.29 16.79 -3.17
C THR A 29 11.57 17.04 -2.40
N GLY A 30 12.48 16.07 -2.35
CA GLY A 30 13.71 16.16 -1.58
C GLY A 30 13.46 16.16 -0.07
N PHE A 31 14.55 16.10 0.70
CA PHE A 31 14.49 16.15 2.16
C PHE A 31 14.64 17.61 2.62
N ASP A 32 13.53 18.31 2.74
CA ASP A 32 13.45 19.70 3.17
C ASP A 32 12.56 19.82 4.43
N SER A 33 12.55 20.97 5.09
CA SER A 33 11.74 21.32 6.26
C SER A 33 10.25 20.95 6.14
N GLY A 34 9.68 21.01 4.93
CA GLY A 34 8.29 20.61 4.64
C GLY A 34 8.08 19.12 4.35
N PHE A 35 9.12 18.28 4.41
CA PHE A 35 9.08 16.86 4.06
C PHE A 35 8.06 16.09 4.91
N TRP A 36 8.13 16.24 6.23
CA TRP A 36 7.25 15.51 7.16
C TRP A 36 5.77 15.86 6.96
N GLY A 37 5.45 17.13 6.67
CA GLY A 37 4.08 17.56 6.40
C GLY A 37 3.53 16.93 5.11
N ARG A 38 4.29 17.01 4.02
CA ARG A 38 3.92 16.42 2.72
C ARG A 38 3.79 14.91 2.79
N TRP A 39 4.73 14.26 3.48
CA TRP A 39 4.71 12.82 3.69
C TRP A 39 3.48 12.38 4.49
N PHE A 40 3.14 13.07 5.59
CA PHE A 40 1.98 12.72 6.40
C PHE A 40 0.67 12.91 5.64
N THR A 41 0.53 13.98 4.86
CA THR A 41 -0.62 14.19 3.97
C THR A 41 -0.72 13.07 2.92
N ALA A 42 0.39 12.71 2.28
CA ALA A 42 0.43 11.62 1.30
C ALA A 42 0.06 10.26 1.93
N PHE A 43 0.60 9.96 3.11
CA PHE A 43 0.28 8.74 3.85
C PHE A 43 -1.20 8.66 4.25
N TYR A 44 -1.73 9.75 4.81
CA TYR A 44 -3.13 9.82 5.24
C TYR A 44 -4.12 9.60 4.10
N ILE A 45 -3.81 10.09 2.89
CA ILE A 45 -4.65 9.90 1.70
C ILE A 45 -4.43 8.50 1.09
N ALA A 46 -3.18 8.04 1.01
CA ALA A 46 -2.85 6.78 0.36
C ALA A 46 -3.32 5.55 1.14
N TRP A 47 -3.28 5.57 2.47
CA TRP A 47 -3.67 4.44 3.31
C TRP A 47 -5.12 3.96 3.12
N PRO A 48 -6.17 4.82 3.15
CA PRO A 48 -7.55 4.38 2.89
C PRO A 48 -7.76 3.91 1.45
N ILE A 49 -7.08 4.53 0.47
CA ILE A 49 -7.14 4.10 -0.94
C ILE A 49 -6.53 2.71 -1.11
N ALA A 50 -5.36 2.47 -0.51
CA ALA A 50 -4.70 1.16 -0.53
C ALA A 50 -5.55 0.10 0.16
N GLY A 51 -6.17 0.41 1.31
CA GLY A 51 -7.11 -0.47 1.99
C GLY A 51 -8.31 -0.83 1.11
N LEU A 52 -8.92 0.17 0.46
CA LEU A 52 -10.05 -0.04 -0.45
C LEU A 52 -9.66 -0.88 -1.67
N LEU A 53 -8.50 -0.61 -2.27
CA LEU A 53 -7.98 -1.39 -3.39
C LEU A 53 -7.74 -2.84 -2.99
N VAL A 54 -7.13 -3.12 -1.83
CA VAL A 54 -6.92 -4.50 -1.37
C VAL A 54 -8.24 -5.24 -1.15
N LEU A 55 -9.26 -4.55 -0.62
CA LEU A 55 -10.60 -5.11 -0.42
C LEU A 55 -11.31 -5.42 -1.75
N LEU A 56 -11.16 -4.55 -2.76
CA LEU A 56 -11.81 -4.70 -4.07
C LEU A 56 -11.05 -5.64 -5.02
N ASP A 57 -9.72 -5.57 -5.03
CA ASP A 57 -8.86 -6.27 -5.98
C ASP A 57 -8.34 -7.62 -5.48
N GLY A 58 -8.55 -7.96 -4.20
CA GLY A 58 -8.01 -9.20 -3.62
C GLY A 58 -8.39 -10.49 -4.39
N GLN A 59 -9.56 -10.54 -5.01
CA GLN A 59 -9.98 -11.67 -5.87
C GLN A 59 -9.64 -11.45 -7.35
N ARG A 60 -9.66 -10.20 -7.82
CA ARG A 60 -9.42 -9.86 -9.23
C ARG A 60 -7.96 -10.06 -9.63
N ILE A 61 -7.03 -9.60 -8.80
CA ILE A 61 -5.60 -9.75 -9.08
C ILE A 61 -5.17 -11.21 -9.01
N ARG A 62 -5.73 -11.99 -8.07
CA ARG A 62 -5.51 -13.44 -8.04
C ARG A 62 -5.98 -14.13 -9.32
N ALA A 63 -7.21 -13.84 -9.76
CA ALA A 63 -7.75 -14.40 -10.99
C ALA A 63 -6.93 -13.99 -12.24
N LEU A 64 -6.41 -12.76 -12.27
CA LEU A 64 -5.51 -12.31 -13.34
C LEU A 64 -4.16 -13.04 -13.30
N SER A 65 -3.56 -13.19 -12.11
CA SER A 65 -2.30 -13.93 -11.94
C SER A 65 -2.44 -15.39 -12.38
N GLU A 66 -3.54 -16.06 -12.03
CA GLU A 66 -3.82 -17.44 -12.46
C GLU A 66 -4.00 -17.53 -13.98
N ARG A 67 -4.73 -16.59 -14.58
CA ARG A 67 -4.92 -16.52 -16.03
C ARG A 67 -3.63 -16.25 -16.80
N LEU A 68 -2.75 -15.41 -16.25
CA LEU A 68 -1.43 -15.16 -16.82
C LEU A 68 -0.51 -16.37 -16.69
N ALA A 69 -0.52 -17.04 -15.52
CA ALA A 69 0.25 -18.25 -15.30
C ALA A 69 -0.18 -19.42 -16.19
N GLN A 70 -1.46 -19.53 -16.55
CA GLN A 70 -1.94 -20.54 -17.51
C GLN A 70 -1.55 -20.25 -18.97
N LYS A 71 -1.15 -19.03 -19.30
CA LYS A 71 -0.77 -18.63 -20.66
C LYS A 71 0.74 -18.69 -20.92
N LEU A 72 1.54 -18.87 -19.88
CA LEU A 72 2.99 -19.03 -19.94
C LEU A 72 3.35 -20.52 -20.00
#